data_AF-A0A7Z8VUF9-F1
#
_entry.id   AF-A0A7Z8VUF9-F1
#
_cell.length_a   1.000
_cell.length_b   1.000
_cell.length_c   1.000
_cell.angle_alpha   90.00
_cell.angle_beta   90.00
_cell.angle_gamma   90.00
#
_symmetry.space_group_name_H-M   'P 1'
#
loop_
_entity.id
_entity.type
_entity.pdbx_description
1 polymer ?
#
loop_
_entity_poly.entity_id
_entity_poly.type
_entity_poly.pdbx_seq_one_letter_code
_entity_poly.pdbx_strand_id
1 'polypeptide(L)'
;MSTEKPPLDPHPLSEYVAWAGNRNREPILGVLKEKLAKDSGSVLEMASGSGMHINFFAPHFEHLHFHPSDKDIEVFDNIKKLSADAVSPGRDDSLQKAQGNLPI
;
A
#
# COMPACT_ATOMS: atom_id res chain seq x y z
N MET A 1 10.65 -2.43 -15.84
CA MET A 1 10.82 -1.06 -15.35
C MET A 1 12.26 -0.65 -15.57
N SER A 2 12.52 0.56 -16.07
CA SER A 2 13.86 1.04 -16.37
C SER A 2 14.78 0.91 -15.14
N THR A 3 15.98 0.38 -15.35
CA THR A 3 17.00 0.15 -14.31
C THR A 3 17.71 1.44 -13.89
N GLU A 4 17.51 2.53 -14.62
CA GLU A 4 18.13 3.81 -14.34
C GLU A 4 17.38 4.56 -13.26
N LYS A 5 18.13 5.15 -12.34
CA LYS A 5 17.61 5.95 -11.23
C LYS A 5 17.08 7.29 -11.77
N PRO A 6 15.79 7.62 -11.58
CA PRO A 6 15.25 8.92 -11.97
C PRO A 6 15.92 10.09 -11.23
N PRO A 7 15.84 11.33 -11.76
CA PRO A 7 16.24 12.53 -11.02
C PRO A 7 15.55 12.61 -9.65
N LEU A 8 16.25 13.14 -8.65
CA LEU A 8 15.67 13.30 -7.31
C LEU A 8 14.48 14.25 -7.35
N ASP A 9 13.30 13.72 -7.06
CA ASP A 9 12.07 14.46 -6.88
C ASP A 9 11.32 13.89 -5.66
N PRO A 10 11.23 14.64 -4.55
CA PRO A 10 10.59 14.16 -3.33
C PRO A 10 9.06 14.21 -3.38
N HIS A 11 8.45 14.69 -4.47
CA HIS A 11 7.00 14.69 -4.60
C HIS A 11 6.43 13.26 -4.49
N PRO A 12 5.38 13.01 -3.69
CA PRO A 12 4.92 11.65 -3.38
C PRO A 12 4.52 10.79 -4.60
N LEU A 13 4.07 11.45 -5.67
CA LEU A 13 3.67 10.80 -6.92
C LEU A 13 4.76 10.85 -8.01
N SER A 14 6.00 11.20 -7.66
CA SER A 14 7.11 11.26 -8.62
C SER A 14 7.61 9.87 -9.02
N GLU A 15 8.26 9.80 -10.18
CA GLU A 15 8.95 8.57 -10.62
C GLU A 15 10.07 8.17 -9.66
N TYR A 16 10.72 9.14 -9.00
CA TYR A 16 11.78 8.87 -8.03
C TYR A 16 11.25 8.11 -6.81
N VAL A 17 10.14 8.57 -6.23
CA VAL A 17 9.50 7.91 -5.08
C VAL A 17 9.02 6.51 -5.48
N ALA A 18 8.44 6.37 -6.67
CA ALA A 18 8.03 5.07 -7.18
C ALA A 18 9.19 4.09 -7.38
N TRP A 19 10.29 4.57 -8.00
CA TRP A 19 11.51 3.79 -8.18
C TRP A 19 12.12 3.37 -6.83
N ALA A 20 12.22 4.30 -5.88
CA ALA A 20 12.77 4.03 -4.56
C ALA A 20 11.91 3.01 -3.79
N GLY A 21 10.58 3.18 -3.84
CA GLY A 21 9.61 2.28 -3.20
C GLY A 21 9.64 0.87 -3.79
N ASN A 22 9.80 0.73 -5.11
CA ASN A 22 9.93 -0.59 -5.72
C ASN A 22 11.23 -1.31 -5.36
N ARG A 23 12.35 -0.57 -5.18
CA ARG A 23 13.64 -1.18 -4.85
C ARG A 23 13.68 -1.80 -3.45
N ASN A 24 12.89 -1.27 -2.50
CA ASN A 24 12.98 -1.63 -1.09
C ASN A 24 11.77 -2.41 -0.54
N ARG A 25 10.69 -2.59 -1.31
CA ARG A 25 9.45 -3.23 -0.83
C ARG A 25 9.62 -4.69 -0.40
N GLU A 26 10.39 -5.52 -1.12
CA GLU A 26 10.56 -6.94 -0.76
C GLU A 26 11.39 -7.13 0.54
N PRO A 27 12.53 -6.45 0.74
CA PRO A 27 13.23 -6.47 2.03
C PRO A 27 12.37 -5.98 3.19
N ILE A 28 11.58 -4.91 3.00
CA ILE A 28 10.68 -4.38 4.03
C ILE A 28 9.60 -5.42 4.37
N LEU A 29 8.98 -6.05 3.38
CA LEU A 29 8.01 -7.12 3.59
C LEU A 29 8.59 -8.25 4.44
N GLY A 30 9.84 -8.64 4.21
CA GLY A 30 10.53 -9.66 5.02
C GLY A 30 10.54 -9.29 6.50
N VAL A 31 10.93 -8.06 6.83
CA VAL A 31 10.94 -7.56 8.21
C VAL A 31 9.52 -7.44 8.78
N LEU A 32 8.55 -6.94 8.00
CA LEU A 32 7.16 -6.80 8.45
C LEU A 32 6.53 -8.16 8.80
N LYS A 33 6.86 -9.24 8.07
CA LYS A 33 6.40 -10.60 8.39
C LYS A 33 6.88 -11.08 9.77
N GLU A 34 8.02 -10.60 10.24
CA GLU A 34 8.55 -10.92 11.56
C GLU A 34 7.96 -10.03 12.67
N LYS A 35 7.65 -8.77 12.36
CA LYS A 35 7.31 -7.74 13.35
C LYS A 35 5.83 -7.49 13.54
N LEU A 36 5.01 -7.63 12.49
CA LEU A 36 3.57 -7.38 12.59
C LEU A 36 2.86 -8.51 13.35
N ALA A 37 1.71 -8.16 13.92
CA ALA A 37 0.88 -9.06 14.71
C ALA A 37 0.48 -10.31 13.90
N LYS A 38 0.38 -11.45 14.59
CA LYS A 38 -0.08 -12.71 14.01
C LYS A 38 -1.60 -12.85 14.06
N ASP A 39 -2.23 -12.19 15.03
CA ASP A 39 -3.69 -12.13 15.17
C ASP A 39 -4.27 -10.97 14.36
N SER A 40 -5.57 -11.05 14.07
CA SER A 40 -6.26 -10.01 13.33
C SER A 40 -6.20 -8.64 14.00
N GLY A 41 -6.11 -7.59 13.19
CA GLY A 41 -6.03 -6.23 13.71
C GLY A 41 -5.90 -5.17 12.62
N SER A 42 -5.62 -3.94 13.05
CA SER A 42 -5.44 -2.79 12.15
C SER A 42 -3.99 -2.32 12.15
N VAL A 43 -3.52 -1.86 11.00
CA VAL A 43 -2.19 -1.27 10.79
C VAL A 43 -2.38 0.10 10.15
N LEU A 44 -1.74 1.13 10.70
CA LEU A 44 -1.69 2.45 10.10
C LEU A 44 -0.33 2.62 9.39
N GLU A 45 -0.36 2.86 8.08
CA GLU A 45 0.82 3.30 7.34
C GLU A 45 0.89 4.83 7.39
N MET A 46 2.00 5.36 7.89
CA MET A 46 2.25 6.81 7.91
C MET A 46 2.99 7.24 6.65
N ALA A 47 2.57 8.37 6.07
CA ALA A 47 3.14 8.93 4.83
C ALA A 47 3.10 7.91 3.68
N SER A 48 1.89 7.43 3.39
CA SER A 48 1.62 6.41 2.37
C SER A 48 2.07 6.81 0.96
N GLY A 49 2.20 8.10 0.70
CA GLY A 49 2.58 8.65 -0.60
C GLY A 49 1.71 8.06 -1.71
N SER A 50 2.33 7.61 -2.80
CA SER A 50 1.60 6.97 -3.92
C SER A 50 0.82 5.70 -3.53
N GLY A 51 1.03 5.12 -2.35
CA GLY A 51 0.38 3.87 -1.92
C GLY A 51 1.02 2.62 -2.48
N MET A 52 2.21 2.70 -3.07
CA MET A 52 2.89 1.52 -3.61
C MET A 52 3.21 0.47 -2.56
N HIS A 53 3.56 0.90 -1.34
CA HIS A 53 3.91 0.01 -0.24
C HIS A 53 2.67 -0.66 0.37
N ILE A 54 1.67 0.12 0.79
CA ILE A 54 0.42 -0.44 1.34
C ILE A 54 -0.26 -1.43 0.39
N ASN A 55 -0.30 -1.12 -0.90
CA ASN A 55 -0.87 -1.99 -1.94
C ASN A 55 -0.06 -3.27 -2.16
N PHE A 56 1.25 -3.20 -1.96
CA PHE A 56 2.11 -4.37 -2.04
C PHE A 56 2.04 -5.23 -0.77
N PHE A 57 1.95 -4.60 0.41
CA PHE A 57 1.97 -5.31 1.70
C PHE A 57 0.63 -5.94 2.05
N ALA A 58 -0.50 -5.22 1.90
CA ALA A 58 -1.80 -5.68 2.38
C ALA A 58 -2.18 -7.10 1.89
N PRO A 59 -1.94 -7.49 0.62
CA PRO A 59 -2.22 -8.86 0.16
C PRO A 59 -1.40 -9.97 0.85
N HIS A 60 -0.29 -9.64 1.51
CA HIS A 60 0.53 -10.60 2.26
C HIS A 60 0.10 -10.78 3.72
N PHE A 61 -0.90 -10.01 4.18
CA PHE A 61 -1.34 -9.96 5.57
C PHE A 61 -2.88 -9.93 5.61
N GLU A 62 -3.54 -10.96 5.11
CA GLU A 62 -5.02 -11.02 4.99
C GLU A 62 -5.75 -10.86 6.34
N HIS A 63 -5.10 -11.17 7.46
CA HIS A 63 -5.65 -10.99 8.80
C HIS A 63 -5.54 -9.54 9.30
N LEU A 64 -4.74 -8.70 8.65
CA LEU A 64 -4.53 -7.30 9.04
C LEU A 64 -5.24 -6.35 8.07
N HIS A 65 -5.90 -5.33 8.62
CA HIS A 65 -6.49 -4.26 7.84
C HIS A 65 -5.54 -3.05 7.80
N PHE A 66 -5.07 -2.69 6.60
CA PHE A 66 -4.15 -1.58 6.41
C PHE A 66 -4.91 -0.27 6.14
N HIS A 67 -4.57 0.77 6.89
CA HIS A 67 -5.10 2.12 6.74
C HIS A 67 -4.00 3.03 6.18
N PRO A 68 -4.20 3.66 5.01
CA PRO A 68 -3.27 4.66 4.51
C PRO A 68 -3.43 5.97 5.27
N SER A 69 -2.34 6.73 5.42
CA SER A 69 -2.39 8.11 5.86
C SER A 69 -1.31 8.94 5.21
N ASP A 70 -1.68 10.15 4.81
CA ASP A 70 -0.73 11.13 4.29
C ASP A 70 -1.23 12.54 4.62
N LYS A 71 -0.30 13.49 4.66
CA LYS A 71 -0.63 14.92 4.78
C LYS A 71 -1.10 15.47 3.44
N ASP A 72 -0.54 14.96 2.36
CA ASP A 72 -0.90 15.36 1.01
C ASP A 72 -2.21 14.68 0.62
N ILE A 73 -3.26 15.46 0.39
CA ILE A 73 -4.58 14.91 0.06
C ILE A 73 -4.65 14.36 -1.36
N GLU A 74 -3.76 14.80 -2.26
CA GLU A 74 -3.80 14.42 -3.68
C GLU A 74 -3.44 12.95 -3.89
N VAL A 75 -2.77 12.34 -2.90
CA VAL A 75 -2.31 10.95 -3.02
C VAL A 75 -3.44 9.94 -2.84
N PHE A 76 -4.49 10.27 -2.09
CA PHE A 76 -5.54 9.30 -1.72
C PHE A 76 -6.29 8.74 -2.93
N ASP A 77 -6.51 9.55 -3.96
CA ASP A 77 -7.14 9.07 -5.20
C ASP A 77 -6.23 8.09 -5.96
N ASN A 78 -4.91 8.32 -5.93
CA ASN A 78 -3.94 7.39 -6.49
C ASN A 78 -3.87 6.08 -5.70
N ILE A 79 -3.86 6.16 -4.36
CA ILE A 79 -3.89 5.00 -3.48
C ILE A 79 -5.11 4.12 -3.83
N LYS A 80 -6.32 4.71 -3.87
CA LYS A 80 -7.60 4.09 -4.27
C LYS A 80 -7.52 3.36 -5.60
N LYS A 81 -7.00 4.03 -6.62
CA LYS A 81 -6.85 3.46 -7.95
C LYS A 81 -5.95 2.22 -7.96
N LEU A 82 -4.81 2.28 -7.29
CA LEU A 82 -3.86 1.16 -7.25
C LEU A 82 -4.40 -0.07 -6.53
N SER A 83 -5.23 0.07 -5.49
CA SER A 83 -5.84 -1.12 -4.88
C SER A 83 -6.88 -1.78 -5.76
N ALA A 84 -7.66 -1.01 -6.51
CA ALA A 84 -8.63 -1.59 -7.45
C ALA A 84 -7.91 -2.48 -8.48
N ASP A 85 -6.75 -2.04 -8.97
CA ASP A 85 -5.91 -2.82 -9.88
C ASP A 85 -5.25 -4.04 -9.20
N ALA A 86 -5.02 -3.99 -7.89
CA ALA A 86 -4.45 -5.09 -7.10
C ALA A 86 -5.47 -6.14 -6.64
N VAL A 87 -6.78 -5.92 -6.84
CA VAL A 87 -7.84 -6.89 -6.52
C VAL A 87 -8.05 -7.84 -7.69
N SER A 88 -7.53 -9.07 -7.58
CA SER A 88 -7.96 -10.18 -8.46
C SER A 88 -9.46 -10.46 -8.28
N PRO A 89 -10.19 -10.85 -9.35
CA PRO A 89 -11.67 -10.89 -9.41
C PRO A 89 -12.35 -12.00 -8.57
N GLY A 90 -11.76 -12.42 -7.45
CA GLY A 90 -12.26 -13.49 -6.59
C GLY A 90 -12.32 -13.16 -5.10
N ARG A 91 -12.08 -11.91 -4.69
CA ARG A 91 -12.34 -11.49 -3.29
C ARG A 91 -13.85 -11.27 -3.09
N ASP A 92 -14.42 -12.00 -2.14
CA ASP A 92 -15.79 -11.76 -1.68
C ASP A 92 -15.80 -10.57 -0.70
N ASP A 93 -16.04 -9.39 -1.26
CA ASP A 93 -16.11 -8.12 -0.52
C ASP A 93 -17.42 -7.99 0.30
N SER A 94 -18.30 -8.99 0.32
CA SER A 94 -19.62 -8.88 0.95
C SER A 94 -19.56 -8.65 2.47
N LEU A 95 -18.53 -9.16 3.14
CA LEU A 95 -18.29 -8.93 4.56
C LEU A 95 -17.74 -7.53 4.87
N GLN A 96 -17.06 -6.89 3.92
CA GLN A 96 -16.45 -5.56 4.10
C GLN A 96 -17.40 -4.40 3.76
N LYS A 97 -18.28 -4.58 2.76
CA LYS A 97 -19.37 -3.63 2.47
C LYS A 97 -20.35 -3.49 3.64
N ALA A 98 -20.57 -4.56 4.41
CA ALA A 98 -21.44 -4.55 5.59
C ALA A 98 -20.87 -3.71 6.76
N GLN A 99 -19.57 -3.40 6.76
CA GLN A 99 -18.88 -2.61 7.78
C GLN A 99 -18.52 -1.19 7.30
N GLY A 100 -18.90 -0.80 6.08
CA GLY A 100 -18.64 0.54 5.54
C GLY A 100 -17.19 0.79 5.09
N ASN A 101 -16.33 -0.24 5.06
CA ASN A 101 -14.95 -0.14 4.61
C ASN A 101 -14.83 -0.65 3.18
N LEU A 102 -14.52 0.26 2.25
CA LEU A 102 -14.04 -0.08 0.91
C LEU A 102 -12.65 -0.76 1.04
N PRO A 103 -12.26 -1.62 0.08
CA PRO A 103 -10.89 -2.09 0.02
C PRO A 103 -10.06 -0.86 -0.35
N ILE A 104 -9.40 -0.32 0.69
CA ILE A 104 -8.84 1.03 0.89
C ILE A 104 -9.78 2.22 0.71
#